data_AF-A0A397W8T2-F1
#
_entry.id   AF-A0A397W8T2-F1
#
_cell.length_a   1.000
_cell.length_b   1.000
_cell.length_c   1.000
_cell.angle_alpha   90.00
_cell.angle_beta   90.00
_cell.angle_gamma   90.00
#
_symmetry.space_group_name_H-M   'P 1'
#
loop_
_entity.id
_entity.type
_entity.pdbx_description
1 polymer ?
#
loop_
_entity_poly.entity_id
_entity_poly.type
_entity_poly.pdbx_seq_one_letter_code
_entity_poly.pdbx_strand_id
1 'polypeptide(L)'
;MSAILQQSLSGKQPIHFMPTEVSDDTSEYVNGIFSYILRITGTLTNGQKSVIKITGIKPFFDIKVHEEMPLSMFKTRLVNILSNTLKGISKFWIKNISTYPLQGYLTEKKSYIRVITWNQFDQYNVLKAVREVGISTASDDLTPIYYYYKVAHEKRLPLSS
;
A
#
# COMPACT_ATOMS: atom_id res chain seq x y z
N MET A 1 24.19 8.31 -18.88
CA MET A 1 22.80 8.71 -19.23
C MET A 1 22.76 8.92 -20.75
N SER A 2 21.82 8.35 -21.50
CA SER A 2 21.69 8.66 -22.94
C SER A 2 21.16 10.09 -23.14
N ALA A 3 21.69 10.82 -24.13
CA ALA A 3 21.25 12.18 -24.48
C ALA A 3 19.73 12.26 -24.73
N ILE A 4 19.14 11.19 -25.25
CA ILE A 4 17.70 11.08 -25.55
C ILE A 4 16.87 11.12 -24.27
N LEU A 5 17.26 10.37 -23.23
CA LEU A 5 16.52 10.32 -21.96
C LEU A 5 16.58 11.67 -21.23
N GLN A 6 17.75 12.32 -21.23
CA GLN A 6 17.90 13.65 -20.65
C GLN A 6 17.06 14.70 -21.36
N GLN A 7 16.98 14.63 -22.70
CA GLN A 7 16.16 15.52 -23.50
C GLN A 7 14.67 15.32 -23.22
N SER A 8 14.19 14.07 -23.18
CA SER A 8 12.79 13.78 -22.83
C SER A 8 12.45 14.26 -21.41
N LEU A 9 13.35 14.06 -20.44
CA LEU A 9 13.16 14.56 -19.07
C LEU A 9 13.11 16.10 -19.01
N SER A 10 14.04 16.78 -19.68
CA SER A 10 14.09 18.26 -19.73
C SER A 10 12.86 18.84 -20.42
N GLY A 11 12.41 18.22 -21.50
CA GLY A 11 11.20 18.59 -22.23
C GLY A 11 9.88 18.16 -21.56
N LYS A 12 9.93 17.50 -20.39
CA LYS A 12 8.76 16.91 -19.71
C LYS A 12 7.93 15.99 -20.63
N GLN A 13 8.59 15.33 -21.56
CA GLN A 13 7.94 14.41 -22.49
C GLN A 13 7.66 13.07 -21.80
N PRO A 14 6.60 12.36 -22.20
CA PRO A 14 6.36 10.99 -21.75
C PRO A 14 7.56 10.09 -22.05
N ILE A 15 7.93 9.24 -21.09
CA ILE A 15 8.95 8.21 -21.27
C ILE A 15 8.24 6.86 -21.31
N HIS A 16 8.25 6.25 -22.48
CA HIS A 16 7.67 4.92 -22.69
C HIS A 16 8.68 3.83 -22.34
N PHE A 17 8.21 2.81 -21.64
CA PHE A 17 8.99 1.64 -21.27
C PHE A 17 8.10 0.40 -21.19
N MET A 18 8.70 -0.77 -21.35
CA MET A 18 8.05 -2.06 -21.20
C MET A 18 8.44 -2.66 -19.84
N PRO A 19 7.49 -2.81 -18.89
CA PRO A 19 7.77 -3.44 -17.60
C PRO A 19 8.03 -4.94 -17.78
N THR A 20 9.01 -5.47 -17.06
CA THR A 20 9.37 -6.90 -17.05
C THR A 20 9.30 -7.53 -15.66
N GLU A 21 9.42 -6.72 -14.61
CA GLU A 21 9.37 -7.18 -13.22
C GLU A 21 8.83 -6.08 -12.32
N VAL A 22 8.03 -6.46 -11.32
CA VAL A 22 7.54 -5.57 -10.27
C VAL A 22 7.95 -6.14 -8.92
N SER A 23 8.51 -5.30 -8.06
CA SER A 23 8.93 -5.69 -6.73
C SER A 23 8.65 -4.60 -5.69
N ASP A 24 8.45 -5.03 -4.45
CA ASP A 24 8.42 -4.14 -3.30
C ASP A 24 9.85 -3.84 -2.86
N ASP A 25 10.17 -2.56 -2.64
CA ASP A 25 11.40 -2.16 -1.96
C ASP A 25 11.03 -1.47 -0.65
N THR A 26 11.44 -2.11 0.44
CA THR A 26 11.08 -1.77 1.81
C THR A 26 12.27 -1.20 2.56
N SER A 27 13.42 -1.00 1.91
CA SER A 27 14.71 -0.82 2.59
C SER A 27 15.25 0.60 2.50
N GLU A 28 14.62 1.47 1.71
CA GLU A 28 15.18 2.79 1.41
C GLU A 28 14.50 3.93 2.18
N TYR A 29 15.33 4.80 2.74
CA TYR A 29 14.91 6.09 3.29
C TYR A 29 14.82 7.09 2.14
N VAL A 30 13.60 7.56 1.84
CA VAL A 30 13.40 8.68 0.93
C VAL A 30 13.40 9.95 1.78
N ASN A 31 14.41 10.80 1.61
CA ASN A 31 14.60 12.03 2.40
C ASN A 31 14.61 11.81 3.93
N GLY A 32 15.21 10.70 4.39
CA GLY A 32 15.26 10.35 5.82
C GLY A 32 13.96 9.75 6.38
N ILE A 33 12.95 9.49 5.52
CA ILE A 33 11.70 8.85 5.91
C ILE A 33 11.65 7.43 5.35
N PHE A 34 11.51 6.45 6.22
CA PHE A 34 11.28 5.05 5.82
C PHE A 34 9.99 5.00 4.99
N SER A 35 10.11 4.70 3.70
CA SER A 35 9.00 4.82 2.76
C SER A 35 8.86 3.53 1.97
N TYR A 36 7.62 3.14 1.70
CA TYR A 36 7.38 2.06 0.75
C TYR A 36 7.67 2.55 -0.67
N ILE A 37 8.43 1.77 -1.42
CA ILE A 37 8.77 2.04 -2.81
C ILE A 37 8.28 0.88 -3.67
N LEU A 38 7.46 1.20 -4.67
CA LEU A 38 7.11 0.27 -5.72
C LEU A 38 8.15 0.36 -6.83
N ARG A 39 8.91 -0.71 -7.04
CA ARG A 39 9.96 -0.78 -8.05
C ARG A 39 9.44 -1.54 -9.26
N ILE A 40 9.56 -0.92 -10.43
CA ILE A 40 9.23 -1.52 -11.72
C ILE A 40 10.50 -1.55 -12.56
N THR A 41 10.98 -2.75 -12.88
CA THR A 41 12.10 -2.94 -13.81
C THR A 41 11.54 -3.18 -15.19
N GLY A 42 12.22 -2.67 -16.21
CA GLY A 42 11.80 -2.81 -17.59
C GLY A 42 12.86 -2.39 -18.59
N THR A 43 12.43 -2.20 -19.83
CA THR A 43 13.27 -1.70 -20.92
C THR A 43 12.63 -0.48 -21.57
N LEU A 44 13.45 0.52 -21.89
CA LEU A 44 13.05 1.66 -22.71
C LEU A 44 12.90 1.23 -24.17
N THR A 45 12.24 2.05 -24.98
CA THR A 45 12.04 1.80 -26.42
C THR A 45 13.32 1.63 -27.23
N ASN A 46 14.45 2.13 -26.72
CA ASN A 46 15.79 1.98 -27.31
C ASN A 46 16.56 0.74 -26.79
N GLY A 47 15.90 -0.15 -26.05
CA GLY A 47 16.49 -1.37 -25.48
C GLY A 47 17.28 -1.17 -24.17
N GLN A 48 17.43 0.06 -23.67
CA GLN A 48 18.12 0.31 -22.40
C GLN A 48 17.29 -0.21 -21.22
N LYS A 49 17.93 -0.86 -20.24
CA LYS A 49 17.27 -1.25 -18.99
C LYS A 49 16.90 -0.01 -18.18
N SER A 50 15.70 -0.01 -17.62
CA SER A 50 15.18 1.05 -16.76
C SER A 50 14.68 0.49 -15.44
N VAL A 51 14.89 1.24 -14.36
CA VAL A 51 14.29 0.98 -13.05
C VAL A 51 13.48 2.21 -12.67
N ILE A 52 12.18 2.04 -12.54
CA ILE A 52 11.25 3.08 -12.12
C ILE A 52 10.95 2.84 -10.64
N LYS A 53 11.23 3.85 -9.81
CA LYS A 53 10.89 3.84 -8.38
C LYS A 53 9.71 4.78 -8.17
N ILE A 54 8.56 4.22 -7.79
CA ILE A 54 7.38 4.99 -7.43
C ILE A 54 7.37 5.17 -5.91
N THR A 55 7.48 6.42 -5.47
CA THR A 55 7.54 6.81 -4.06
C THR A 55 6.25 7.54 -3.64
N GLY A 56 6.12 7.88 -2.35
CA GLY A 56 4.97 8.64 -1.83
C GLY A 56 3.69 7.80 -1.64
N ILE A 57 3.79 6.48 -1.80
CA ILE A 57 2.70 5.54 -1.52
C ILE A 57 2.69 5.26 -0.02
N LYS A 58 1.63 5.69 0.66
CA LYS A 58 1.43 5.40 2.08
C LYS A 58 0.96 3.95 2.25
N PRO A 59 1.64 3.13 3.07
CA PRO A 59 1.20 1.76 3.33
C PRO A 59 -0.16 1.72 4.03
N PHE A 60 -0.95 0.70 3.72
CA PHE A 60 -2.31 0.56 4.22
C PHE A 60 -2.74 -0.89 4.29
N PHE A 61 -3.70 -1.17 5.17
CA PHE A 61 -4.32 -2.48 5.31
C PHE A 61 -5.79 -2.32 5.68
N ASP A 62 -6.59 -3.36 5.47
CA ASP A 62 -8.05 -3.28 5.58
C ASP A 62 -8.58 -4.17 6.70
N ILE A 63 -9.48 -3.64 7.51
CA ILE A 63 -10.09 -4.32 8.65
C ILE A 63 -11.55 -4.62 8.32
N LYS A 64 -11.98 -5.86 8.57
CA LYS A 64 -13.38 -6.25 8.45
C LYS A 64 -14.17 -5.62 9.60
N VAL A 65 -15.24 -4.90 9.27
CA VAL A 65 -16.16 -4.38 10.28
C VAL A 65 -17.05 -5.52 10.76
N HIS A 66 -17.08 -5.78 12.07
CA HIS A 66 -17.99 -6.75 12.67
C HIS A 66 -19.33 -6.10 12.96
N GLU A 67 -20.44 -6.76 12.60
CA GLU A 67 -21.80 -6.23 12.77
C GLU A 67 -22.31 -6.30 14.21
N GLU A 68 -21.66 -7.12 15.04
CA GLU A 68 -22.04 -7.36 16.45
C GLU A 68 -21.83 -6.13 17.36
N MET A 69 -21.06 -5.13 16.90
CA MET A 69 -20.72 -3.94 17.69
C MET A 69 -21.09 -2.66 16.93
N PRO A 70 -21.63 -1.62 17.60
CA PRO A 70 -21.81 -0.31 16.97
C PRO A 70 -20.50 0.21 16.38
N LEU A 71 -20.56 0.71 15.14
CA LEU A 71 -19.38 1.16 14.38
C LEU A 71 -18.56 2.22 15.11
N SER A 72 -19.21 3.11 15.88
CA SER A 72 -18.54 4.12 16.70
C SER A 72 -17.68 3.49 17.79
N MET A 73 -18.21 2.51 18.52
CA MET A 73 -17.49 1.80 19.57
C MET A 73 -16.33 0.98 19.00
N PHE A 74 -16.56 0.33 17.85
CA PHE A 74 -15.51 -0.40 17.14
C PHE A 74 -14.35 0.53 16.72
N LYS A 75 -14.68 1.71 16.17
CA LYS A 75 -13.67 2.72 15.80
C LYS A 75 -12.88 3.24 16.99
N THR A 76 -13.54 3.52 18.11
CA THR A 76 -12.83 3.96 19.34
C THR A 76 -11.87 2.89 19.84
N ARG A 77 -12.32 1.62 19.87
CA ARG A 77 -11.46 0.48 20.25
C ARG A 77 -10.28 0.36 19.30
N LEU A 78 -10.52 0.46 17.99
CA LEU A 78 -9.47 0.43 16.98
C LEU A 78 -8.45 1.56 17.19
N VAL A 79 -8.91 2.81 17.29
CA VAL A 79 -8.04 3.98 17.52
C VAL A 79 -7.17 3.78 18.75
N ASN A 80 -7.71 3.25 19.85
CA ASN A 80 -6.94 2.98 21.07
C ASN A 80 -5.83 1.94 20.85
N ILE A 81 -6.12 0.85 20.13
CA ILE A 81 -5.11 -0.15 19.77
C ILE A 81 -4.01 0.50 18.93
N LEU A 82 -4.40 1.22 17.88
CA LEU A 82 -3.47 1.88 16.96
C LEU A 82 -2.58 2.91 17.66
N SER A 83 -3.16 3.76 18.50
CA SER A 83 -2.42 4.80 19.22
C SER A 83 -1.47 4.22 20.25
N ASN A 84 -1.85 3.13 20.92
CA ASN A 84 -1.01 2.45 21.91
C ASN A 84 0.18 1.77 21.22
N THR A 85 -0.04 1.09 20.09
CA THR A 85 1.02 0.45 19.32
C THR A 85 2.01 1.46 18.74
N LEU A 86 1.51 2.57 18.17
CA LEU A 86 2.34 3.57 17.49
C LEU A 86 2.87 4.68 18.42
N LYS A 87 2.41 4.73 19.67
CA LYS A 87 2.69 5.80 20.64
C LYS A 87 2.28 7.18 20.14
N GLY A 88 1.11 7.27 19.49
CA GLY A 88 0.58 8.54 18.99
C GLY A 88 -0.53 8.39 17.96
N ILE A 89 -1.41 9.39 17.89
CA ILE A 89 -2.58 9.41 17.00
C ILE A 89 -2.22 9.96 15.60
N SER A 90 -1.18 10.79 15.49
CA SER A 90 -0.74 11.40 14.22
C SER A 90 -0.05 10.42 13.26
N LYS A 91 0.23 9.19 13.71
CA LYS A 91 1.00 8.20 12.94
C LYS A 91 0.16 7.34 11.98
N PHE A 92 -1.15 7.51 12.01
CA PHE A 92 -2.06 6.76 11.14
C PHE A 92 -3.27 7.59 10.75
N TRP A 93 -3.94 7.15 9.68
CA TRP A 93 -5.22 7.66 9.24
C TRP A 93 -6.19 6.51 9.06
N ILE A 94 -7.46 6.76 9.33
CA ILE A 94 -8.52 5.77 9.16
C ILE A 94 -9.50 6.27 8.10
N LYS A 95 -9.89 5.39 7.17
CA LYS A 95 -10.93 5.64 6.17
C LYS A 95 -11.96 4.51 6.18
N ASN A 96 -13.23 4.83 6.02
CA ASN A 96 -14.25 3.80 5.75
C ASN A 96 -14.31 3.60 4.24
N ILE A 97 -14.29 2.34 3.80
CA ILE A 97 -14.39 1.97 2.40
C ILE A 97 -15.48 0.90 2.25
N SER A 98 -16.05 0.81 1.05
CA SER A 98 -16.97 -0.25 0.67
C SER A 98 -16.47 -0.89 -0.62
N THR A 99 -16.07 -2.16 -0.54
CA THR A 99 -15.46 -2.89 -1.67
C THR A 99 -15.95 -4.33 -1.70
N TYR A 100 -15.81 -4.98 -2.85
CA TYR A 100 -16.05 -6.41 -2.95
C TYR A 100 -14.96 -7.16 -2.17
N PRO A 101 -15.34 -8.16 -1.36
CA PRO A 101 -14.37 -9.02 -0.70
C PRO A 101 -13.52 -9.75 -1.73
N LEU A 102 -12.22 -9.86 -1.50
CA LEU A 102 -11.35 -10.65 -2.37
C LEU A 102 -11.60 -12.16 -2.24
N GLN A 103 -12.22 -12.60 -1.14
CA GLN A 103 -12.53 -13.99 -0.88
C GLN A 103 -14.04 -14.22 -0.93
N GLY A 104 -14.45 -15.14 -1.80
CA GLY A 104 -15.85 -15.51 -2.03
C GLY A 104 -16.49 -14.71 -3.18
N TYR A 105 -17.42 -15.36 -3.88
CA TYR A 105 -18.22 -14.73 -4.93
C TYR A 105 -19.42 -14.03 -4.30
N LEU A 106 -19.20 -12.82 -3.80
CA LEU A 106 -20.25 -11.99 -3.24
C LEU A 106 -20.60 -10.87 -4.22
N THR A 107 -21.88 -10.75 -4.53
CA THR A 107 -22.44 -9.71 -5.41
C THR A 107 -22.59 -8.36 -4.70
N GLU A 108 -22.41 -8.33 -3.39
CA GLU A 108 -22.55 -7.13 -2.57
C GLU A 108 -21.21 -6.65 -2.03
N LYS A 109 -21.07 -5.32 -1.96
CA LYS A 109 -19.90 -4.69 -1.34
C LYS A 109 -20.01 -4.79 0.18
N LYS A 110 -18.90 -5.14 0.82
CA LYS A 110 -18.77 -5.12 2.27
C LYS A 110 -18.08 -3.86 2.75
N SER A 111 -18.42 -3.43 3.96
CA SER A 111 -17.80 -2.29 4.62
C SER A 111 -16.51 -2.71 5.31
N TYR A 112 -15.44 -1.95 5.06
CA TYR A 112 -14.15 -2.12 5.69
C TYR A 112 -13.66 -0.80 6.28
N ILE A 113 -12.76 -0.92 7.25
CA ILE A 113 -11.99 0.20 7.75
C ILE A 113 -10.56 0.06 7.25
N ARG A 114 -10.13 1.00 6.41
CA ARG A 114 -8.76 1.11 5.95
C ARG A 114 -7.93 1.88 6.95
N VAL A 115 -6.84 1.28 7.39
CA VAL A 115 -5.81 1.94 8.20
C VAL A 115 -4.64 2.26 7.30
N ILE A 116 -4.22 3.53 7.29
CA ILE A 116 -3.11 4.03 6.49
C ILE A 116 -2.02 4.47 7.46
N THR A 117 -0.80 3.99 7.28
CA THR A 117 0.37 4.37 8.10
C THR A 117 1.35 5.21 7.29
N TRP A 118 2.34 5.79 7.96
CA TRP A 118 3.40 6.55 7.30
C TRP A 118 4.42 5.67 6.62
N ASN A 119 4.69 4.52 7.22
CA ASN A 119 5.73 3.61 6.76
C ASN A 119 5.34 2.16 7.02
N GLN A 120 6.11 1.25 6.43
CA GLN A 120 5.81 -0.18 6.42
C GLN A 120 6.09 -0.86 7.76
N PHE A 121 7.04 -0.33 8.53
CA PHE A 121 7.31 -0.82 9.88
C PHE A 121 6.13 -0.55 10.82
N ASP A 122 5.58 0.67 10.78
CA ASP A 122 4.38 1.05 11.51
C ASP A 122 3.18 0.21 11.06
N GLN A 123 3.03 -0.03 9.75
CA GLN A 123 1.99 -0.90 9.20
C GLN A 123 2.09 -2.31 9.79
N TYR A 124 3.28 -2.90 9.80
CA TYR A 124 3.52 -4.25 10.31
C TYR A 124 3.17 -4.36 11.80
N ASN A 125 3.68 -3.44 12.63
CA ASN A 125 3.45 -3.47 14.07
C ASN A 125 1.96 -3.34 14.41
N VAL A 126 1.27 -2.43 13.71
CA VAL A 126 -0.16 -2.25 13.86
C VAL A 126 -0.94 -3.46 13.39
N LEU A 127 -0.62 -3.99 12.21
CA LEU A 127 -1.30 -5.15 11.64
C LEU A 127 -1.19 -6.35 12.59
N LYS A 128 0.00 -6.55 13.17
CA LYS A 128 0.25 -7.57 14.19
C LYS A 128 -0.61 -7.35 15.44
N ALA A 129 -0.60 -6.14 16.00
CA ALA A 129 -1.38 -5.81 17.20
C ALA A 129 -2.90 -5.99 16.99
N VAL A 130 -3.42 -5.60 15.83
CA VAL A 130 -4.84 -5.78 15.46
C VAL A 130 -5.19 -7.28 15.40
N ARG A 131 -4.32 -8.11 14.85
CA ARG A 131 -4.52 -9.57 14.81
C ARG A 131 -4.45 -10.22 16.19
N GLU A 132 -3.52 -9.79 17.04
CA GLU A 132 -3.34 -10.31 18.40
C GLU A 132 -4.60 -10.11 19.27
N VAL A 133 -5.36 -9.02 19.04
CA VAL A 133 -6.63 -8.77 19.75
C VAL A 133 -7.85 -9.43 19.09
N GLY A 134 -7.63 -10.29 18.09
CA GLY A 134 -8.68 -11.06 17.41
C GLY A 134 -9.48 -10.28 16.35
N ILE A 135 -9.04 -9.09 15.93
CA ILE A 135 -9.71 -8.33 14.89
C ILE A 135 -9.33 -8.87 13.51
N SER A 136 -10.34 -9.20 12.71
CA SER A 136 -10.16 -9.73 11.36
C SER A 136 -9.68 -8.67 10.36
N THR A 137 -8.66 -9.02 9.59
CA THR A 137 -8.11 -8.19 8.50
C THR A 137 -8.50 -8.76 7.13
N ALA A 138 -8.37 -7.97 6.07
CA ALA A 138 -8.84 -8.31 4.74
C ALA A 138 -7.70 -8.19 3.72
N SER A 139 -7.22 -9.35 3.24
CA SER A 139 -6.15 -9.43 2.24
C SER A 139 -4.88 -8.72 2.67
N ASP A 140 -4.39 -9.10 3.84
CA ASP A 140 -3.14 -8.58 4.39
C ASP A 140 -2.29 -9.76 4.84
N ASP A 141 -1.01 -9.72 4.56
CA ASP A 141 -0.04 -10.69 5.07
C ASP A 141 0.95 -9.96 5.97
N LEU A 142 1.44 -10.63 7.01
CA LEU A 142 2.51 -10.09 7.85
C LEU A 142 3.83 -10.03 7.08
N THR A 143 3.95 -10.79 5.99
CA THR A 143 5.13 -10.84 5.13
C THR A 143 4.78 -10.13 3.81
N PRO A 144 5.25 -8.89 3.59
CA PRO A 144 4.80 -8.04 2.49
C PRO A 144 5.56 -8.33 1.18
N ILE A 145 5.66 -9.59 0.79
CA ILE A 145 6.42 -10.02 -0.42
C ILE A 145 5.66 -9.65 -1.71
N TYR A 146 4.34 -9.48 -1.60
CA TYR A 146 3.42 -9.25 -2.72
C TYR A 146 2.49 -8.06 -2.47
N TYR A 147 2.94 -7.10 -1.67
CA TYR A 147 2.15 -5.94 -1.30
C TYR A 147 1.88 -5.04 -2.51
N TYR A 148 2.75 -5.06 -3.53
CA TYR A 148 2.53 -4.34 -4.78
C TYR A 148 1.22 -4.69 -5.49
N TYR A 149 0.68 -5.91 -5.39
CA TYR A 149 -0.62 -6.23 -6.01
C TYR A 149 -1.75 -5.42 -5.40
N LYS A 150 -1.73 -5.27 -4.07
CA LYS A 150 -2.70 -4.47 -3.33
C LYS A 150 -2.59 -3.00 -3.71
N VAL A 151 -1.36 -2.49 -3.82
CA VAL A 151 -1.08 -1.13 -4.28
C VAL A 151 -1.54 -0.93 -5.73
N ALA A 152 -1.23 -1.86 -6.62
CA ALA A 152 -1.60 -1.79 -8.03
C ALA A 152 -3.11 -1.76 -8.22
N HIS A 153 -3.83 -2.65 -7.53
CA HIS A 153 -5.29 -2.68 -7.55
C HIS A 153 -5.89 -1.36 -7.03
N GLU A 154 -5.43 -0.87 -5.87
CA GLU A 154 -5.93 0.37 -5.29
C GLU A 154 -5.64 1.60 -6.17
N LYS A 155 -4.45 1.64 -6.76
CA LYS A 155 -3.99 2.76 -7.60
C LYS A 155 -4.38 2.61 -9.07
N ARG A 156 -5.06 1.51 -9.44
CA ARG A 156 -5.41 1.14 -10.82
C ARG A 156 -4.20 1.18 -11.75
N LEU A 157 -3.04 0.75 -11.23
CA LEU A 157 -1.85 0.62 -12.04
C LEU A 157 -2.02 -0.59 -12.96
N PRO A 158 -1.76 -0.46 -14.27
CA PRO A 158 -1.80 -1.57 -15.20
C PRO A 158 -0.54 -2.44 -15.05
N LEU A 159 -0.29 -2.93 -13.83
CA LEU A 159 0.74 -3.92 -13.57
C LEU A 159 0.13 -5.26 -13.95
N SER A 160 0.29 -5.64 -15.21
CA SER A 160 -0.21 -6.89 -15.74
C SER A 160 0.47 -8.07 -15.06
N SER A 161 -0.33 -9.06 -14.69
CA SER A 161 -0.10 -10.45 -15.08
C SER A 161 -1.42 -10.96 -15.66
#